data_AF-A0A838KL69-F1
#
_entry.id   AF-A0A838KL69-F1
#
_cell.length_a   1.000
_cell.length_b   1.000
_cell.length_c   1.000
_cell.angle_alpha   90.00
_cell.angle_beta   90.00
_cell.angle_gamma   90.00
#
_symmetry.space_group_name_H-M   'P 1'
#
loop_
_entity.id
_entity.type
_entity.pdbx_description
1 polymer ?
#
loop_
_entity_poly.entity_id
_entity_poly.type
_entity_poly.pdbx_seq_one_letter_code
_entity_poly.pdbx_strand_id
1 'polypeptide(L)'
;MRRLAAAVTVAIVGAGSLTACGGDEYCGKLQDYDDDTELAQANFRSQAGLQELHDVFVDLGKSAPDGLDDDYTLVIEGVRATKDGRADELDREAVASAYSAISDDARDRCDVDMG
;
A
#
# COMPACT_ATOMS: atom_id res chain seq x y z
N MET A 1 23.12 -32.43 32.70
CA MET A 1 22.26 -31.62 31.81
C MET A 1 23.12 -30.57 31.13
N ARG A 2 23.40 -30.73 29.84
CA ARG A 2 24.15 -29.75 29.03
C ARG A 2 23.22 -29.39 27.87
N ARG A 3 22.52 -28.25 27.99
CA ARG A 3 21.71 -27.68 26.93
C ARG A 3 22.68 -26.99 25.98
N LEU A 4 23.03 -27.66 24.88
CA LEU A 4 23.69 -27.00 23.77
C LEU A 4 22.58 -26.38 22.93
N ALA A 5 22.54 -25.05 22.94
CA ALA A 5 21.68 -24.27 22.08
C ALA A 5 21.98 -24.61 20.62
N ALA A 6 21.00 -25.17 19.93
CA ALA A 6 21.03 -25.24 18.48
C ALA A 6 20.88 -23.79 17.97
N ALA A 7 21.98 -23.21 17.50
CA ALA A 7 21.92 -22.02 16.67
C ALA A 7 21.26 -22.43 15.35
N VAL A 8 19.96 -22.14 15.22
CA VAL A 8 19.27 -22.19 13.94
C VAL A 8 19.70 -20.93 13.20
N THR A 9 20.81 -21.04 12.46
CA THR A 9 21.12 -20.09 11.41
C THR A 9 20.06 -20.29 10.34
N VAL A 10 19.03 -19.44 10.34
CA VAL A 10 18.07 -19.35 9.23
C VAL A 10 18.84 -18.77 8.05
N ALA A 11 19.49 -19.64 7.30
CA ALA A 11 19.92 -19.35 5.95
C ALA A 11 18.66 -19.48 5.07
N ILE A 12 17.96 -18.38 4.84
CA ILE A 12 17.04 -18.30 3.70
C ILE A 12 17.93 -18.15 2.47
N VAL A 13 18.25 -19.30 1.87
CA VAL A 13 18.76 -19.39 0.52
C VAL A 13 17.58 -19.17 -0.42
N GLY A 14 17.63 -18.07 -1.16
CA GLY A 14 17.03 -17.98 -2.50
C GLY A 14 15.64 -17.34 -2.60
N ALA A 15 15.63 -16.08 -3.02
CA ALA A 15 14.86 -15.69 -4.20
C ALA A 15 15.84 -15.03 -5.17
N GLY A 16 16.52 -15.87 -5.95
CA GLY A 16 17.12 -15.42 -7.19
C GLY A 16 15.99 -15.17 -8.18
N SER A 17 15.71 -13.90 -8.46
CA SER A 17 15.38 -13.46 -9.81
C SER A 17 15.60 -11.96 -9.92
N LEU A 18 16.80 -11.62 -10.38
CA LEU A 18 17.01 -10.49 -11.29
C LEU A 18 16.22 -10.72 -12.59
N THR A 19 14.90 -10.91 -12.50
CA THR A 19 13.98 -10.67 -13.61
C THR A 19 13.64 -9.20 -13.52
N ALA A 20 14.22 -8.40 -14.42
CA ALA A 20 13.79 -7.04 -14.69
C ALA A 20 12.27 -6.91 -14.60
N CYS A 21 11.74 -5.92 -13.87
CA CYS A 21 10.33 -5.48 -13.94
C CYS A 21 9.30 -6.63 -13.94
N GLY A 22 9.36 -7.52 -12.94
CA GLY A 22 8.49 -8.71 -12.83
C GLY A 22 7.59 -8.69 -11.60
N GLY A 23 7.31 -7.51 -11.03
CA GLY A 23 6.24 -7.36 -10.05
C GLY A 23 4.91 -7.71 -10.71
N ASP A 24 4.08 -8.47 -10.01
CA ASP A 24 2.65 -8.50 -10.23
C ASP A 24 2.11 -7.08 -10.48
N GLU A 25 1.05 -6.95 -11.29
CA GLU A 25 0.50 -5.65 -11.74
C GLU A 25 0.39 -4.64 -10.59
N TYR A 26 0.05 -5.14 -9.40
CA TYR A 26 0.05 -4.42 -8.14
C TYR A 26 1.38 -3.75 -7.77
N CYS A 27 2.46 -4.54 -7.63
CA CYS A 27 3.78 -4.03 -7.26
C CYS A 27 4.36 -3.11 -8.34
N GLY A 28 4.07 -3.37 -9.62
CA GLY A 28 4.45 -2.48 -10.72
C GLY A 28 3.81 -1.10 -10.56
N LYS A 29 2.50 -1.05 -10.32
CA LYS A 29 1.79 0.22 -10.08
C LYS A 29 2.25 0.92 -8.82
N LEU A 30 2.51 0.20 -7.73
CA LEU A 30 3.05 0.78 -6.50
C LEU A 30 4.39 1.48 -6.73
N GLN A 31 5.30 0.85 -7.47
CA GLN A 31 6.58 1.45 -7.84
C GLN A 31 6.40 2.65 -8.76
N ASP A 32 5.54 2.54 -9.78
CA ASP A 32 5.24 3.65 -10.68
C ASP A 32 4.73 4.88 -9.92
N TYR A 33 3.89 4.70 -8.90
CA TYR A 33 3.38 5.79 -8.06
C TYR A 33 4.39 6.33 -7.04
N ASP A 34 5.30 5.49 -6.53
CA ASP A 34 6.41 5.94 -5.67
C ASP A 34 7.40 6.82 -6.47
N ASP A 35 7.65 6.45 -7.72
CA ASP A 35 8.47 7.23 -8.66
C ASP A 35 7.72 8.45 -9.24
N ASP A 36 6.38 8.52 -9.09
CA ASP A 36 5.57 9.59 -9.65
C ASP A 36 5.71 10.90 -8.87
N THR A 37 6.56 11.77 -9.42
CA THR A 37 6.78 13.12 -8.91
C THR A 37 5.54 14.02 -8.97
N GLU A 38 4.51 13.71 -9.76
CA GLU A 38 3.25 14.48 -9.78
C GLU A 38 2.43 14.22 -8.51
N LEU A 39 2.33 12.97 -8.06
CA LEU A 39 1.73 12.64 -6.76
C LEU A 39 2.49 13.26 -5.59
N ALA A 40 3.83 13.25 -5.64
CA ALA A 40 4.65 13.92 -4.63
C ALA A 40 4.42 15.45 -4.59
N GLN A 41 3.98 16.05 -5.70
CA GLN A 41 3.66 17.47 -5.81
C GLN A 41 2.16 17.77 -5.64
N ALA A 42 1.31 16.74 -5.60
CA ALA A 42 -0.11 16.90 -5.49
C ALA A 42 -0.49 17.60 -4.18
N ASN A 43 -1.31 18.64 -4.29
CA ASN A 43 -1.84 19.32 -3.12
C ASN A 43 -3.05 18.56 -2.59
N PHE A 44 -2.82 17.61 -1.67
CA PHE A 44 -3.86 16.81 -1.02
C PHE A 44 -4.84 17.61 -0.14
N ARG A 45 -4.68 18.94 -0.04
CA ARG A 45 -5.67 19.86 0.56
C ARG A 45 -6.64 20.44 -0.46
N SER A 46 -6.40 20.21 -1.75
CA SER A 46 -7.26 20.66 -2.85
C SER A 46 -8.18 19.53 -3.33
N GLN A 47 -9.34 19.87 -3.88
CA GLN A 47 -10.22 18.85 -4.47
C GLN A 47 -9.55 18.10 -5.62
N ALA A 48 -8.69 18.76 -6.40
CA ALA A 48 -7.95 18.13 -7.48
C ALA A 48 -6.96 17.08 -6.95
N GLY A 49 -6.15 17.43 -5.95
CA GLY A 49 -5.21 16.47 -5.34
C GLY A 49 -5.91 15.32 -4.62
N LEU A 50 -7.08 15.56 -4.00
CA LEU A 50 -7.90 14.48 -3.43
C LEU A 50 -8.54 13.58 -4.50
N GLN A 51 -8.87 14.14 -5.67
CA GLN A 51 -9.36 13.34 -6.80
C GLN A 51 -8.25 12.47 -7.38
N GLU A 52 -7.05 13.01 -7.54
CA GLU A 52 -5.87 12.28 -7.99
C GLU A 52 -5.51 11.14 -7.03
N LEU A 53 -5.45 11.42 -5.72
CA LEU A 53 -5.22 10.41 -4.70
C LEU A 53 -6.30 9.31 -4.71
N HIS A 54 -7.56 9.68 -4.88
CA HIS A 54 -8.66 8.72 -5.01
C HIS A 54 -8.45 7.80 -6.22
N ASP A 55 -8.06 8.36 -7.36
CA ASP A 55 -7.90 7.58 -8.59
C ASP A 55 -6.71 6.62 -8.52
N VAL A 56 -5.64 7.01 -7.82
CA VAL A 56 -4.51 6.12 -7.48
C VAL A 56 -4.96 4.91 -6.66
N PHE A 57 -5.67 5.14 -5.54
CA PHE A 57 -6.15 4.02 -4.71
C PHE A 57 -7.16 3.14 -5.44
N VAL A 58 -8.00 3.72 -6.32
CA VAL A 58 -8.89 2.94 -7.19
C VAL A 58 -8.12 2.08 -8.17
N ASP A 59 -7.02 2.57 -8.75
CA ASP A 59 -6.23 1.79 -9.70
C ASP A 59 -5.40 0.69 -9.02
N LEU A 60 -4.79 1.00 -7.87
CA LEU A 60 -4.09 0.04 -7.03
C LEU A 60 -5.02 -1.08 -6.56
N GLY A 61 -6.20 -0.71 -6.04
CA GLY A 61 -7.19 -1.67 -5.54
C GLY A 61 -7.70 -2.65 -6.59
N LYS A 62 -7.72 -2.28 -7.88
CA LYS A 62 -8.09 -3.22 -8.97
C LYS A 62 -7.08 -4.33 -9.19
N SER A 63 -5.83 -4.06 -8.88
CA SER A 63 -4.71 -5.00 -9.04
C SER A 63 -4.30 -5.66 -7.73
N ALA A 64 -4.88 -5.22 -6.61
CA ALA A 64 -4.53 -5.67 -5.28
C ALA A 64 -4.78 -7.19 -5.12
N PRO A 65 -3.97 -7.87 -4.29
CA PRO A 65 -4.20 -9.27 -3.98
C PRO A 65 -5.51 -9.50 -3.22
N ASP A 66 -6.13 -10.66 -3.49
CA ASP A 66 -7.30 -11.17 -2.77
C ASP A 66 -7.00 -11.17 -1.25
N GLY A 67 -7.58 -10.21 -0.52
CA GLY A 67 -7.29 -9.99 0.90
C GLY A 67 -7.15 -8.51 1.28
N LEU A 68 -6.86 -7.63 0.31
CA LEU A 68 -6.80 -6.18 0.53
C LEU A 68 -8.03 -5.42 -0.01
N ASP A 69 -9.00 -6.11 -0.63
CA ASP A 69 -10.16 -5.47 -1.26
C ASP A 69 -10.94 -4.56 -0.30
N ASP A 70 -11.18 -5.06 0.91
CA ASP A 70 -11.89 -4.31 1.96
C ASP A 70 -11.05 -3.13 2.44
N ASP A 71 -9.73 -3.30 2.58
CA ASP A 71 -8.83 -2.24 3.00
C ASP A 71 -8.75 -1.12 1.96
N TYR A 72 -8.60 -1.47 0.68
CA TYR A 72 -8.64 -0.51 -0.42
C TYR A 72 -9.99 0.20 -0.49
N THR A 73 -11.09 -0.52 -0.30
CA THR A 73 -12.43 0.07 -0.24
C THR A 73 -12.53 1.12 0.86
N LEU A 74 -12.07 0.81 2.07
CA LEU A 74 -12.09 1.74 3.21
C LEU A 74 -11.25 2.99 2.94
N VAL A 75 -10.05 2.84 2.37
CA VAL A 75 -9.19 3.99 2.05
C VAL A 75 -9.82 4.86 0.95
N ILE A 76 -10.35 4.24 -0.12
CA ILE A 76 -11.05 4.95 -1.21
C ILE A 76 -12.27 5.72 -0.67
N GLU A 77 -13.07 5.10 0.19
CA GLU A 77 -14.19 5.76 0.86
C GLU A 77 -13.72 6.92 1.76
N GLY A 78 -12.60 6.74 2.47
CA GLY A 78 -11.95 7.77 3.28
C GLY A 78 -11.56 9.01 2.48
N VAL A 79 -10.88 8.81 1.34
CA VAL A 79 -10.50 9.90 0.44
C VAL A 79 -11.74 10.58 -0.15
N ARG A 80 -12.73 9.79 -0.59
CA ARG A 80 -13.99 10.31 -1.15
C ARG A 80 -14.78 11.14 -0.13
N ALA A 81 -14.96 10.63 1.09
CA ALA A 81 -15.67 11.36 2.14
C ALA A 81 -14.94 12.64 2.51
N THR A 82 -13.60 12.63 2.55
CA THR A 82 -12.81 13.86 2.76
C THR A 82 -13.05 14.88 1.65
N LYS A 83 -13.03 14.45 0.38
CA LYS A 83 -13.33 15.29 -0.77
C LYS A 83 -14.74 15.89 -0.71
N ASP A 84 -15.71 15.10 -0.27
CA ASP A 84 -17.13 15.49 -0.14
C ASP A 84 -17.41 16.31 1.13
N GLY A 85 -16.42 16.53 2.00
CA GLY A 85 -16.60 17.24 3.27
C GLY A 85 -17.34 16.44 4.35
N ARG A 86 -17.36 15.10 4.24
CA ARG A 86 -18.01 14.14 5.15
C ARG A 86 -17.01 13.32 5.97
N ALA A 87 -15.84 13.88 6.25
CA ALA A 87 -14.77 13.20 7.00
C ALA A 87 -15.11 12.95 8.49
N ASP A 88 -16.24 13.47 8.97
CA ASP A 88 -16.83 13.19 10.28
C ASP A 88 -17.67 11.91 10.30
N GLU A 89 -18.12 11.42 9.14
CA GLU A 89 -18.88 10.17 9.00
C GLU A 89 -17.97 8.92 8.98
N LEU A 90 -16.65 9.12 8.85
CA LEU A 90 -15.66 8.05 8.72
C LEU A 90 -15.28 7.45 10.07
N ASP A 91 -15.18 6.12 10.11
CA ASP A 91 -14.39 5.43 11.12
C ASP A 91 -12.89 5.64 10.81
N ARG A 92 -12.31 6.65 11.45
CA ARG A 92 -10.90 7.03 11.24
C ARG A 92 -9.94 5.94 11.66
N GLU A 93 -10.29 5.12 12.65
CA GLU A 93 -9.46 4.01 13.09
C GLU A 93 -9.49 2.88 12.08
N ALA A 94 -10.66 2.57 11.52
CA ALA A 94 -10.78 1.58 10.45
C ALA A 94 -10.01 2.00 9.18
N VAL A 95 -10.16 3.25 8.73
CA VAL A 95 -9.43 3.77 7.56
C VAL A 95 -7.91 3.76 7.80
N ALA A 96 -7.45 4.14 9.00
CA ALA A 96 -6.03 4.12 9.33
C ALA A 96 -5.48 2.68 9.40
N SER A 97 -6.26 1.74 9.95
CA SER A 97 -5.88 0.33 10.00
C SER A 97 -5.81 -0.28 8.60
N ALA A 98 -6.77 0.04 7.74
CA ALA A 98 -6.79 -0.41 6.35
C ALA A 98 -5.57 0.12 5.58
N TYR A 99 -5.25 1.41 5.73
CA TYR A 99 -4.04 1.99 5.14
C TYR A 99 -2.78 1.31 5.67
N SER A 100 -2.69 1.02 6.96
CA SER A 100 -1.55 0.28 7.53
C SER A 100 -1.40 -1.12 6.94
N ALA A 101 -2.50 -1.85 6.73
CA ALA A 101 -2.47 -3.17 6.13
C ALA A 101 -1.96 -3.12 4.68
N ILE A 102 -2.40 -2.13 3.90
CA ILE A 102 -1.93 -1.87 2.54
C ILE A 102 -0.43 -1.54 2.54
N SER A 103 0.02 -0.65 3.42
CA SER A 103 1.43 -0.25 3.50
C SER A 103 2.33 -1.41 3.95
N ASP A 104 1.88 -2.23 4.90
CA ASP A 104 2.62 -3.41 5.33
C ASP A 104 2.73 -4.44 4.19
N ASP A 105 1.65 -4.67 3.42
CA ASP A 105 1.71 -5.56 2.24
C ASP A 105 2.62 -4.98 1.14
N ALA A 106 2.50 -3.69 0.84
CA ALA A 106 3.37 -3.01 -0.13
C ALA A 106 4.85 -3.15 0.25
N ARG A 107 5.18 -3.02 1.54
CA ARG A 107 6.56 -3.20 2.00
C ARG A 107 7.01 -4.65 1.95
N ASP A 108 6.21 -5.57 2.50
CA ASP A 108 6.60 -6.97 2.66
C ASP A 108 6.62 -7.73 1.32
N ARG A 109 5.73 -7.34 0.39
CA ARG A 109 5.58 -7.98 -0.93
C ARG A 109 6.35 -7.26 -2.03
N CYS A 110 6.28 -5.94 -2.07
CA CYS A 110 6.75 -5.13 -3.20
C CYS A 110 8.03 -4.33 -2.91
N ASP A 111 8.53 -4.32 -1.66
CA ASP A 111 9.65 -3.49 -1.20
C ASP A 111 9.43 -1.99 -1.45
N VAL A 112 8.16 -1.55 -1.39
CA VAL A 112 7.74 -0.14 -1.52
C VAL A 112 7.33 0.40 -0.16
N ASP A 113 7.83 1.58 0.20
CA ASP A 113 7.47 2.26 1.45
C ASP A 113 6.46 3.38 1.14
N MET A 114 5.18 3.15 1.49
CA MET A 114 4.09 4.06 1.14
C MET A 114 3.94 5.29 2.05
N GLY A 115 4.74 5.38 3.13
CA GLY A 115 4.86 6.59 3.97
C GLY A 115 3.72 6.86 4.94
#